data_AF-A0A8H5IGY4-F1
#
_entry.id   AF-A0A8H5IGY4-F1
#
_cell.length_a   1.000
_cell.length_b   1.000
_cell.length_c   1.000
_cell.angle_alpha   90.00
_cell.angle_beta   90.00
_cell.angle_gamma   90.00
#
_symmetry.space_group_name_H-M   'P 1'
#
loop_
_entity.id
_entity.type
_entity.pdbx_description
1 polymer ?
#
loop_
_entity_poly.entity_id
_entity_poly.type
_entity_poly.pdbx_seq_one_letter_code
_entity_poly.pdbx_strand_id
1 'polypeptide(L)'
;MDTSTSVLNADGVSDGDVMLVVGPSQQKIQISSHFLKHISPVFRAMFDAPMKEGEALANKCDDDAPVEIVLPEDKEQPMIHVLHTLYGSDPSARQFSTAEVKEIAILAEKYGMADRVAIFAAFWLRTIAKKSFSEIPNWAWDALVVAYILKIDWAFFILTRTMLRTRTSLLKFIGSFHDKHTGLRLGNTDNSHLSGY
;
A
#
# COMPACT_ATOMS: atom_id res chain seq x y z
N MET A 1 -36.37 -5.73 6.45
CA MET A 1 -34.93 -6.09 6.55
C MET A 1 -34.23 -5.16 5.59
N ASP A 2 -33.83 -4.00 6.12
CA ASP A 2 -33.25 -2.91 5.34
C ASP A 2 -31.73 -3.09 5.39
N THR A 3 -31.12 -3.33 4.24
CA THR A 3 -29.68 -3.39 4.03
C THR A 3 -29.10 -2.03 4.37
N SER A 4 -28.66 -1.88 5.62
CA SER A 4 -27.98 -0.70 6.12
C SER A 4 -26.74 -0.45 5.27
N THR A 5 -26.82 0.60 4.47
CA THR A 5 -25.68 1.31 3.92
C THR A 5 -24.74 1.61 5.08
N SER A 6 -23.64 0.86 5.20
CA SER A 6 -22.56 1.21 6.11
C SER A 6 -21.86 2.43 5.55
N VAL A 7 -22.47 3.60 5.74
CA VAL A 7 -21.80 4.89 5.62
C VAL A 7 -20.76 4.86 6.74
N LEU A 8 -19.52 4.65 6.35
CA LEU A 8 -18.37 4.81 7.23
C LEU A 8 -18.30 6.30 7.60
N ASN A 9 -18.99 6.68 8.66
CA ASN A 9 -18.53 7.76 9.53
C ASN A 9 -17.31 7.20 10.29
N ALA A 10 -16.23 6.93 9.55
CA ALA A 10 -14.91 6.89 10.15
C ALA A 10 -14.58 8.36 10.42
N ASP A 11 -14.17 8.69 11.65
CA ASP A 11 -13.73 10.02 12.07
C ASP A 11 -12.44 10.47 11.33
N GLY A 12 -12.45 10.47 10.01
CA GLY A 12 -11.61 11.26 9.14
C GLY A 12 -12.29 12.60 8.94
N VAL A 13 -11.54 13.68 9.15
CA VAL A 13 -11.93 15.11 9.08
C VAL A 13 -13.29 15.34 8.43
N SER A 14 -14.28 15.68 9.25
CA SER A 14 -15.58 16.24 8.81
C SER A 14 -14.92 17.53 8.30
N ASP A 15 -15.00 17.77 6.99
CA ASP A 15 -14.57 18.97 6.22
C ASP A 15 -13.39 18.77 5.24
N GLY A 16 -13.07 17.53 4.84
CA GLY A 16 -12.21 17.32 3.68
C GLY A 16 -12.83 17.89 2.38
N ASP A 17 -12.03 18.58 1.57
CA ASP A 17 -12.41 19.17 0.27
C ASP A 17 -12.34 18.18 -0.90
N VAL A 18 -11.86 16.96 -0.66
CA VAL A 18 -11.76 15.86 -1.63
C VAL A 18 -12.49 14.61 -1.13
N MET A 19 -13.18 13.93 -2.04
CA MET A 19 -13.76 12.61 -1.84
C MET A 19 -13.04 11.59 -2.74
N LEU A 20 -12.18 10.75 -2.17
CA LEU A 20 -11.59 9.64 -2.91
C LEU A 20 -12.64 8.54 -3.08
N VAL A 21 -12.86 8.11 -4.32
CA VAL A 21 -13.76 6.99 -4.67
C VAL A 21 -12.89 5.83 -5.14
N VAL A 22 -12.62 4.89 -4.24
CA VAL A 22 -11.57 3.89 -4.41
C VAL A 22 -12.17 2.54 -4.79
N GLY A 23 -11.54 1.90 -5.77
CA GLY A 23 -11.76 0.50 -6.14
C GLY A 23 -13.13 0.16 -6.73
N PRO A 24 -13.34 -1.12 -7.06
CA PRO A 24 -14.58 -1.62 -7.66
C PRO A 24 -15.81 -1.43 -6.76
N SER A 25 -15.64 -1.44 -5.45
CA SER A 25 -16.73 -1.21 -4.49
C SER A 25 -17.10 0.28 -4.33
N GLN A 26 -16.36 1.18 -4.99
CA GLN A 26 -16.57 2.64 -4.94
C GLN A 26 -16.55 3.17 -3.49
N GLN A 27 -15.60 2.67 -2.70
CA GLN A 27 -15.44 3.07 -1.32
C GLN A 27 -15.10 4.57 -1.26
N LYS A 28 -15.97 5.33 -0.60
CA LYS A 28 -15.83 6.78 -0.44
C LYS A 28 -15.00 7.11 0.81
N ILE A 29 -14.01 7.98 0.66
CA ILE A 29 -13.12 8.45 1.73
C ILE A 29 -12.98 9.96 1.59
N GLN A 30 -13.58 10.72 2.50
CA GLN A 30 -13.46 12.19 2.52
C GLN A 30 -12.16 12.58 3.25
N ILE A 31 -11.36 13.44 2.62
CA ILE A 31 -10.05 13.82 3.14
C ILE A 31 -9.60 15.18 2.59
N SER A 32 -8.73 15.87 3.32
CA SER A 32 -8.15 17.14 2.86
C SER A 32 -7.15 16.93 1.71
N SER A 33 -7.34 17.68 0.62
CA SER A 33 -6.41 17.79 -0.49
C SER A 33 -5.04 18.25 -0.01
N HIS A 34 -4.98 19.23 0.90
CA HIS A 34 -3.74 19.73 1.48
C HIS A 34 -2.96 18.61 2.18
N PHE A 35 -3.64 17.76 2.96
CA PHE A 35 -3.02 16.59 3.57
C PHE A 35 -2.49 15.61 2.51
N LEU A 36 -3.30 15.27 1.50
CA LEU A 36 -2.88 14.37 0.41
C LEU A 36 -1.65 14.90 -0.35
N LYS A 37 -1.62 16.19 -0.71
CA LYS A 37 -0.45 16.83 -1.34
C LYS A 37 0.76 16.85 -0.43
N HIS A 38 0.55 16.94 0.89
CA HIS A 38 1.64 16.92 1.85
C HIS A 38 2.28 15.53 1.95
N ILE A 39 1.48 14.47 1.93
CA ILE A 39 1.98 13.10 2.12
C ILE A 39 2.43 12.40 0.83
N SER A 40 1.91 12.81 -0.32
CA SER A 40 2.10 12.13 -1.60
C SER A 40 2.50 13.11 -2.72
N PRO A 41 3.68 12.96 -3.33
CA PRO A 41 4.04 13.73 -4.52
C PRO A 41 3.14 13.43 -5.72
N VAL A 42 2.55 12.22 -5.80
CA VAL A 42 1.62 11.85 -6.87
C VAL A 42 0.31 12.62 -6.73
N PHE A 43 -0.27 12.68 -5.53
CA PHE A 43 -1.46 13.48 -5.28
C PHE A 43 -1.17 14.97 -5.46
N ARG A 44 0.03 15.44 -5.06
CA ARG A 44 0.45 16.82 -5.34
C ARG A 44 0.44 17.12 -6.84
N ALA A 45 1.11 16.29 -7.64
CA ALA A 45 1.14 16.46 -9.09
C ALA A 45 -0.27 16.40 -9.71
N MET A 46 -1.12 15.49 -9.24
CA MET A 46 -2.50 15.34 -9.71
C MET A 46 -3.35 16.60 -9.43
N PHE A 47 -3.21 17.18 -8.24
CA PHE A 47 -4.04 18.32 -7.82
C PHE A 47 -3.49 19.68 -8.24
N ASP A 48 -2.19 19.78 -8.52
CA ASP A 48 -1.56 21.03 -8.95
C ASP A 48 -1.47 21.13 -10.50
N ALA A 49 -1.69 20.04 -11.23
CA ALA A 49 -1.73 20.06 -12.69
C ALA A 49 -3.05 20.67 -13.21
N PRO A 50 -3.03 21.34 -14.39
CA PRO A 50 -4.24 21.82 -15.07
C PRO A 50 -4.98 20.67 -15.76
N MET A 51 -5.28 19.63 -14.99
CA MET A 51 -6.08 18.48 -15.38
C MET A 51 -7.44 18.59 -14.68
N LYS A 52 -8.40 17.75 -15.09
CA LYS A 52 -9.78 17.79 -14.57
C LYS A 52 -9.83 17.86 -13.04
N GLU A 53 -9.01 17.06 -12.36
CA GLU A 53 -8.94 16.98 -10.91
C GLU A 53 -8.43 18.30 -10.29
N GLY A 54 -7.34 18.86 -10.82
CA GLY A 54 -6.76 20.11 -10.34
C GLY A 54 -7.64 21.33 -10.65
N GLU A 55 -8.26 21.38 -11.83
CA GLU A 55 -9.22 22.43 -12.20
C GLU A 55 -10.47 22.39 -11.32
N ALA A 56 -11.00 21.20 -11.04
CA ALA A 56 -12.15 21.05 -10.15
C ALA A 56 -11.84 21.54 -8.73
N LEU A 57 -10.63 21.24 -8.23
CA LEU A 57 -10.20 21.69 -6.91
C LEU A 57 -9.93 23.20 -6.86
N ALA A 58 -9.32 23.77 -7.90
CA ALA A 58 -9.00 25.19 -7.97
C ALA A 58 -10.24 26.09 -8.07
N ASN A 59 -11.34 25.59 -8.65
CA ASN A 59 -12.59 26.33 -8.82
C ASN A 59 -13.63 26.05 -7.71
N LYS A 60 -13.29 25.22 -6.72
CA LYS A 60 -14.18 24.85 -5.62
C LYS A 60 -14.41 26.05 -4.67
N CYS A 61 -15.66 26.32 -4.33
CA CYS A 61 -16.04 27.23 -3.24
C CYS A 61 -16.20 26.49 -1.91
N ASP A 62 -16.17 27.21 -0.78
CA ASP A 62 -16.28 26.60 0.55
C ASP A 62 -17.59 25.80 0.74
N ASP A 63 -18.71 26.30 0.19
CA ASP A 63 -20.03 25.66 0.27
C ASP A 63 -20.24 24.51 -0.74
N ASP A 64 -19.30 24.29 -1.65
CA ASP A 64 -19.40 23.21 -2.64
C ASP A 64 -19.12 21.84 -2.02
N ALA A 65 -19.79 20.82 -2.57
CA ALA A 65 -19.51 19.43 -2.25
C ALA A 65 -18.02 19.09 -2.51
N PRO A 66 -17.43 18.13 -1.76
CA PRO A 66 -16.06 17.70 -1.98
C PRO A 66 -15.84 17.21 -3.42
N VAL A 67 -14.67 17.51 -3.98
CA VAL A 67 -14.30 17.09 -5.35
C VAL A 67 -14.08 15.58 -5.38
N GLU A 68 -14.83 14.85 -6.21
CA GLU A 68 -14.68 13.40 -6.34
C GLU A 68 -13.46 13.05 -7.21
N ILE A 69 -12.58 12.20 -6.67
CA ILE A 69 -11.39 11.65 -7.36
C ILE A 69 -11.55 10.14 -7.44
N VAL A 70 -11.75 9.61 -8.65
CA VAL A 70 -12.07 8.19 -8.87
C VAL A 70 -10.79 7.39 -9.13
N LEU A 71 -10.55 6.36 -8.31
CA LEU A 71 -9.35 5.51 -8.33
C LEU A 71 -9.76 4.04 -8.47
N PRO A 72 -10.27 3.61 -9.65
CA PRO A 72 -10.93 2.31 -9.81
C PRO A 72 -9.98 1.12 -9.75
N GLU A 73 -8.70 1.33 -10.05
CA GLU A 73 -7.66 0.30 -10.04
C GLU A 73 -7.03 0.08 -8.66
N ASP A 74 -7.26 0.99 -7.71
CA ASP A 74 -6.70 0.90 -6.37
C ASP A 74 -7.56 0.05 -5.45
N LYS A 75 -6.89 -0.66 -4.55
CA LYS A 75 -7.54 -1.45 -3.51
C LYS A 75 -8.00 -0.53 -2.38
N GLU A 76 -9.23 -0.74 -1.93
CA GLU A 76 -9.91 0.11 -0.94
C GLU A 76 -9.25 0.03 0.43
N GLN A 77 -9.02 -1.19 0.93
CA GLN A 77 -8.47 -1.41 2.27
C GLN A 77 -7.04 -0.86 2.45
N PRO A 78 -6.08 -1.09 1.53
CA PRO A 78 -4.75 -0.49 1.63
C PRO A 78 -4.78 1.04 1.63
N MET A 79 -5.70 1.65 0.86
CA MET A 79 -5.87 3.11 0.84
C MET A 79 -6.36 3.63 2.19
N ILE A 80 -7.38 3.00 2.78
CA ILE A 80 -7.85 3.36 4.12
C ILE A 80 -6.72 3.23 5.14
N HIS A 81 -6.03 2.09 5.17
CA HIS A 81 -4.98 1.81 6.14
C HIS A 81 -3.82 2.80 6.04
N VAL A 82 -3.33 3.12 4.83
CA VAL A 82 -2.22 4.06 4.67
C VAL A 82 -2.62 5.47 5.08
N LEU A 83 -3.83 5.91 4.72
CA LEU A 83 -4.32 7.23 5.10
C LEU A 83 -4.53 7.34 6.61
N HIS A 84 -5.14 6.36 7.26
CA HIS A 84 -5.30 6.34 8.72
C HIS A 84 -3.96 6.32 9.46
N THR A 85 -3.00 5.55 8.96
CA THR A 85 -1.65 5.48 9.54
C THR A 85 -0.97 6.85 9.51
N LEU A 86 -1.10 7.59 8.39
CA LEU A 86 -0.43 8.87 8.18
C LEU A 86 -1.21 10.07 8.73
N TYR A 87 -2.54 10.00 8.80
CA TYR A 87 -3.39 11.12 9.20
C TYR A 87 -3.37 11.35 10.71
N GLY A 88 -3.35 10.28 11.51
CA GLY A 88 -3.34 10.44 12.96
C GLY A 88 -3.40 9.13 13.71
N SER A 89 -2.27 8.41 13.78
CA SER A 89 -2.00 7.29 14.71
C SER A 89 -3.22 6.45 15.12
N ASP A 90 -4.02 6.02 14.14
CA ASP A 90 -5.18 5.17 14.39
C ASP A 90 -4.73 3.95 15.21
N PRO A 91 -5.33 3.67 16.39
CA PRO A 91 -4.97 2.51 17.18
C PRO A 91 -5.03 1.18 16.40
N SER A 92 -5.88 1.09 15.38
CA SER A 92 -5.98 -0.06 14.47
C SER A 92 -4.65 -0.33 13.75
N ALA A 93 -3.85 0.70 13.48
CA ALA A 93 -2.55 0.59 12.84
C ALA A 93 -1.53 -0.19 13.68
N ARG A 94 -1.85 -0.57 14.92
CA ARG A 94 -1.01 -1.47 15.74
C ARG A 94 -1.20 -2.95 15.39
N GLN A 95 -2.25 -3.30 14.65
CA GLN A 95 -2.74 -4.68 14.53
C GLN A 95 -2.70 -5.24 13.10
N PHE A 96 -2.04 -4.55 12.16
CA PHE A 96 -1.91 -5.05 10.80
C PHE A 96 -1.12 -6.36 10.72
N SER A 97 -1.66 -7.30 9.96
CA SER A 97 -0.97 -8.50 9.52
C SER A 97 0.13 -8.16 8.51
N THR A 98 1.10 -9.07 8.33
CA THR A 98 2.16 -8.91 7.31
C THR A 98 1.62 -8.75 5.89
N ALA A 99 0.50 -9.41 5.59
CA ALA A 99 -0.13 -9.31 4.29
C ALA A 99 -0.69 -7.90 4.06
N GLU A 100 -1.37 -7.32 5.06
CA GLU A 100 -1.86 -5.94 4.99
C GLU A 100 -0.69 -4.94 4.91
N VAL A 101 0.37 -5.13 5.70
CA VAL A 101 1.56 -4.28 5.63
C VAL A 101 2.22 -4.31 4.24
N LYS A 102 2.24 -5.48 3.58
CA LYS A 102 2.73 -5.59 2.20
C LYS A 102 1.88 -4.78 1.22
N GLU A 103 0.56 -4.87 1.32
CA GLU A 103 -0.33 -4.10 0.45
C GLU A 103 -0.21 -2.58 0.69
N ILE A 104 -0.06 -2.17 1.95
CA ILE A 104 0.26 -0.77 2.31
C ILE A 104 1.59 -0.34 1.68
N ALA A 105 2.63 -1.17 1.74
CA ALA A 105 3.94 -0.86 1.15
C ALA A 105 3.87 -0.67 -0.37
N ILE A 106 3.15 -1.54 -1.07
CA ILE A 106 2.94 -1.44 -2.53
C ILE A 106 2.20 -0.14 -2.88
N LEU A 107 1.13 0.16 -2.16
CA LEU A 107 0.38 1.40 -2.38
C LEU A 107 1.22 2.64 -2.06
N ALA A 108 1.98 2.60 -0.96
CA ALA A 108 2.86 3.69 -0.58
C ALA A 108 3.94 3.95 -1.63
N GLU A 109 4.50 2.91 -2.24
CA GLU A 109 5.46 3.08 -3.34
C GLU A 109 4.79 3.69 -4.58
N LYS A 110 3.61 3.19 -4.99
CA LYS A 110 2.82 3.74 -6.11
C LYS A 110 2.58 5.25 -5.98
N TYR A 111 2.28 5.72 -4.77
CA TYR A 111 1.94 7.11 -4.50
C TYR A 111 3.12 7.94 -3.97
N GLY A 112 4.34 7.41 -3.91
CA GLY A 112 5.52 8.12 -3.41
C GLY A 112 5.47 8.47 -1.91
N MET A 113 4.79 7.66 -1.12
CA MET A 113 4.64 7.77 0.34
C MET A 113 5.59 6.84 1.12
N ALA A 114 6.45 6.09 0.43
CA ALA A 114 7.30 5.04 1.01
C ALA A 114 8.09 5.50 2.25
N ASP A 115 8.78 6.65 2.19
CA ASP A 115 9.59 7.16 3.31
C ASP A 115 8.74 7.47 4.55
N ARG A 116 7.50 7.94 4.37
CA ARG A 116 6.57 8.24 5.47
C ARG A 116 6.06 6.96 6.12
N VAL A 117 5.79 5.94 5.32
CA VAL A 117 5.30 4.64 5.79
C VAL A 117 6.43 3.81 6.40
N ALA A 118 7.68 3.99 5.97
CA ALA A 118 8.83 3.21 6.44
C ALA A 118 9.01 3.23 7.97
N ILE A 119 8.71 4.36 8.61
CA ILE A 119 8.79 4.51 10.08
C ILE A 119 7.81 3.55 10.78
N PHE A 120 6.56 3.47 10.31
CA PHE A 120 5.55 2.58 10.85
C PHE A 120 5.85 1.11 10.51
N ALA A 121 6.28 0.85 9.28
CA ALA A 121 6.67 -0.49 8.86
C ALA A 121 7.87 -1.04 9.65
N ALA A 122 8.84 -0.20 10.04
CA ALA A 122 9.91 -0.62 10.93
C ALA A 122 9.37 -1.09 12.30
N PHE A 123 8.32 -0.46 12.82
CA PHE A 123 7.63 -0.93 14.03
C PHE A 123 6.95 -2.29 13.79
N TRP A 124 6.16 -2.42 12.72
CA TRP A 124 5.45 -3.67 12.40
C TRP A 124 6.42 -4.85 12.21
N LEU A 125 7.52 -4.65 11.48
CA LEU A 125 8.52 -5.67 11.18
C LEU A 125 9.34 -6.11 12.41
N ARG A 126 9.38 -5.32 13.49
CA ARG A 126 10.21 -5.62 14.67
C ARG A 126 9.82 -6.92 15.36
N THR A 127 8.53 -7.24 15.40
CA THR A 127 8.03 -8.49 16.01
C THR A 127 8.25 -9.68 15.08
N ILE A 128 8.17 -9.45 13.76
CA ILE A 128 8.28 -10.47 12.73
C ILE A 128 9.73 -10.94 12.57
N ALA A 129 10.69 -10.00 12.54
CA ALA A 129 12.11 -10.29 12.37
C ALA A 129 12.73 -11.15 13.49
N LYS A 130 12.04 -11.29 14.63
CA LYS A 130 12.48 -12.13 15.76
C LYS A 130 12.00 -13.58 15.66
N LYS A 131 11.08 -13.89 14.76
CA LYS A 131 10.51 -15.24 14.63
C LYS A 131 11.49 -16.17 13.90
N SER A 132 11.75 -17.34 14.47
CA SER A 132 12.46 -18.43 13.80
C SER A 132 11.48 -19.30 13.01
N PHE A 133 11.93 -19.84 11.88
CA PHE A 133 11.16 -20.75 11.05
C PHE A 133 12.09 -21.78 10.36
N SER A 134 11.61 -23.01 10.20
CA SER A 134 12.35 -24.11 9.55
C SER A 134 12.22 -24.11 8.03
N GLU A 135 11.07 -23.64 7.54
CA GLU A 135 10.75 -23.37 6.15
C GLU A 135 10.26 -21.94 6.02
N ILE A 136 10.40 -21.32 4.84
CA ILE A 136 9.95 -19.93 4.64
C ILE A 136 8.42 -19.89 4.57
N PRO A 137 7.72 -19.28 5.54
CA PRO A 137 6.27 -19.09 5.46
C PRO A 137 5.91 -17.83 4.65
N ASN A 138 4.66 -17.75 4.19
CA ASN A 138 4.16 -16.61 3.40
C ASN A 138 4.37 -15.26 4.13
N TRP A 139 4.14 -15.20 5.44
CA TRP A 139 4.33 -13.96 6.21
C TRP A 139 5.79 -13.49 6.24
N ALA A 140 6.77 -14.41 6.20
CA ALA A 140 8.19 -14.05 6.19
C ALA A 140 8.58 -13.51 4.82
N TRP A 141 8.03 -14.10 3.76
CA TRP A 141 8.16 -13.59 2.41
C TRP A 141 7.55 -12.19 2.28
N ASP A 142 6.32 -11.99 2.73
CA ASP A 142 5.66 -10.69 2.71
C ASP A 142 6.47 -9.64 3.49
N ALA A 143 7.00 -10.01 4.66
CA ALA A 143 7.87 -9.13 5.44
C ALA A 143 9.17 -8.76 4.71
N LEU A 144 9.75 -9.69 3.94
CA LEU A 144 10.93 -9.41 3.12
C LEU A 144 10.60 -8.42 2.00
N VAL A 145 9.45 -8.60 1.34
CA VAL A 145 8.96 -7.68 0.30
C VAL A 145 8.76 -6.28 0.86
N VAL A 146 8.12 -6.15 2.02
CA VAL A 146 7.95 -4.87 2.73
C VAL A 146 9.30 -4.22 3.00
N ALA A 147 10.25 -4.98 3.57
CA ALA A 147 11.57 -4.46 3.89
C ALA A 147 12.34 -4.00 2.65
N TYR A 148 12.15 -4.66 1.51
CA TYR A 148 12.73 -4.28 0.23
C TYR A 148 12.09 -3.01 -0.35
N ILE A 149 10.76 -2.97 -0.49
CA ILE A 149 10.02 -1.82 -1.06
C ILE A 149 10.28 -0.55 -0.25
N LEU A 150 10.25 -0.66 1.08
CA LEU A 150 10.39 0.48 2.00
C LEU A 150 11.84 0.73 2.44
N LYS A 151 12.82 0.02 1.87
CA LYS A 151 14.26 0.17 2.15
C LYS A 151 14.60 0.12 3.65
N ILE A 152 14.05 -0.88 4.36
CA ILE A 152 14.28 -1.08 5.80
C ILE A 152 15.43 -2.08 5.98
N ASP A 153 16.67 -1.56 5.90
CA ASP A 153 17.90 -2.35 5.82
C ASP A 153 18.06 -3.41 6.91
N TRP A 154 17.81 -3.05 8.17
CA TRP A 154 17.98 -3.98 9.29
C TRP A 154 16.99 -5.14 9.21
N ALA A 155 15.75 -4.88 8.78
CA ALA A 155 14.72 -5.91 8.66
C ALA A 155 15.03 -6.82 7.47
N PHE A 156 15.45 -6.23 6.34
CA PHE A 156 15.87 -6.97 5.16
C PHE A 156 17.04 -7.91 5.48
N PHE A 157 18.08 -7.41 6.16
CA PHE A 157 19.24 -8.21 6.56
C PHE A 157 18.87 -9.38 7.48
N ILE A 158 18.05 -9.14 8.50
CA ILE A 158 17.65 -10.20 9.44
C ILE A 158 16.80 -11.28 8.75
N LEU A 159 15.83 -10.86 7.92
CA LEU A 159 14.94 -11.78 7.22
C LEU A 159 15.71 -12.63 6.21
N THR A 160 16.53 -12.02 5.35
CA THR A 160 17.37 -12.75 4.38
C THR A 160 18.33 -13.72 5.07
N ARG A 161 19.01 -13.29 6.15
CA ARG A 161 19.90 -14.17 6.92
C ARG A 161 19.17 -15.36 7.52
N THR A 162 17.93 -15.16 7.99
CA THR A 162 17.11 -16.24 8.55
C THR A 162 16.66 -17.21 7.45
N MET A 163 16.23 -16.68 6.30
CA MET A 163 15.83 -17.49 5.15
C MET A 163 16.97 -18.35 4.58
N LEU A 164 18.20 -17.83 4.53
CA LEU A 164 19.39 -18.59 4.06
C LEU A 164 19.70 -19.83 4.91
N ARG A 165 19.21 -19.91 6.14
CA ARG A 165 19.36 -21.09 7.00
C ARG A 165 18.31 -22.16 6.72
N THR A 166 17.28 -21.85 5.95
CA THR A 166 16.23 -22.79 5.54
C THR A 166 16.63 -23.52 4.27
N ARG A 167 16.00 -24.67 4.00
CA ARG A 167 16.16 -25.41 2.74
C ARG A 167 15.13 -24.99 1.67
N THR A 168 14.31 -23.98 1.92
CA THR A 168 13.23 -23.56 1.01
C THR A 168 13.80 -22.72 -0.12
N SER A 169 13.55 -23.12 -1.38
CA SER A 169 13.89 -22.30 -2.54
C SER A 169 13.01 -21.04 -2.62
N LEU A 170 13.62 -19.87 -2.81
CA LEU A 170 12.89 -18.61 -3.03
C LEU A 170 12.08 -18.63 -4.33
N LEU A 171 12.42 -19.51 -5.28
CA LEU A 171 11.68 -19.67 -6.53
C LEU A 171 10.21 -20.03 -6.30
N LYS A 172 9.88 -20.67 -5.17
CA LYS A 172 8.51 -20.99 -4.77
C LYS A 172 7.61 -19.74 -4.69
N PHE A 173 8.18 -18.56 -4.51
CA PHE A 173 7.44 -17.32 -4.32
C PHE A 173 7.48 -16.37 -5.53
N ILE A 174 8.07 -16.79 -6.66
CA ILE A 174 8.12 -15.93 -7.86
C ILE A 174 6.72 -15.58 -8.38
N GLY A 175 5.78 -16.52 -8.30
CA GLY A 175 4.40 -16.29 -8.75
C GLY A 175 3.57 -15.37 -7.86
N SER A 176 4.02 -15.10 -6.62
CA SER A 176 3.35 -14.18 -5.69
C SER A 176 3.95 -12.79 -5.68
N PHE A 177 4.98 -12.54 -6.50
CA PHE A 177 5.58 -11.21 -6.63
C PHE A 177 4.78 -10.33 -7.59
N HIS A 178 4.69 -9.04 -7.28
CA HIS A 178 4.10 -8.06 -8.16
C HIS A 178 5.08 -7.79 -9.33
N ASP A 179 4.64 -8.03 -10.56
CA ASP A 179 5.48 -8.15 -11.77
C ASP A 179 6.41 -6.95 -12.03
N LYS A 180 6.06 -5.76 -11.52
CA LYS A 180 6.77 -4.52 -11.81
C LYS A 180 8.13 -4.35 -11.11
N HIS A 181 8.45 -5.09 -10.04
CA HIS A 181 9.55 -4.66 -9.14
C HIS A 181 10.82 -5.53 -9.16
N THR A 182 10.84 -6.71 -9.78
CA THR A 182 12.03 -7.61 -9.73
C THR A 182 12.42 -8.27 -11.04
N GLY A 183 11.56 -8.25 -12.07
CA GLY A 183 11.82 -8.96 -13.33
C GLY A 183 11.91 -10.50 -13.19
N LEU A 184 11.67 -11.06 -12.00
CA LEU A 184 11.85 -12.50 -11.71
C LEU A 184 10.91 -13.40 -12.52
N ARG A 185 9.76 -12.89 -12.96
CA ARG A 185 8.83 -13.62 -13.85
C ARG A 185 9.27 -13.62 -15.33
N LEU A 186 10.02 -12.62 -15.77
CA LEU A 186 10.54 -12.54 -17.15
C LEU A 186 11.57 -13.64 -17.42
N GLY A 187 12.32 -14.07 -16.40
CA GLY A 187 13.27 -15.19 -16.52
C GLY A 187 12.64 -16.58 -16.65
N ASN A 188 11.31 -16.71 -16.50
CA ASN A 188 10.61 -17.99 -16.55
C ASN A 188 9.88 -18.25 -17.88
N THR A 189 9.71 -17.25 -18.73
CA THR A 189 9.06 -17.40 -20.04
C THR A 189 9.98 -17.96 -21.14
N ASP A 190 11.28 -18.08 -20.87
CA ASP A 190 12.26 -18.56 -21.87
C ASP A 190 12.53 -20.07 -21.82
N ASN A 191 12.01 -20.81 -20.84
CA ASN A 191 12.26 -22.26 -20.71
C ASN A 191 11.15 -23.17 -21.27
N SER A 192 10.09 -22.63 -21.86
CA SER A 192 9.04 -23.44 -22.51
C SER A 192 9.33 -23.80 -23.98
N HIS A 193 10.49 -23.41 -24.54
CA HIS A 193 10.85 -23.67 -25.94
C HIS A 193 12.00 -24.67 -26.16
N LEU A 194 12.53 -25.34 -25.13
CA LEU A 194 13.67 -26.27 -25.27
C LEU A 194 13.43 -27.70 -24.76
N SER A 195 12.18 -28.19 -24.77
CA SER A 195 11.91 -29.63 -24.66
C SER A 195 11.19 -30.10 -25.92
N GLY A 196 11.95 -30.22 -27.00
CA GLY A 196 11.47 -30.68 -28.29
C GLY A 196 12.61 -30.97 -29.26
N TYR A 197 13.59 -31.77 -28.83
CA TYR A 197 14.45 -32.61 -29.69
C TYR A 197 14.98 -33.78 -28.87
#